data_AF-A0A832LPY0-F1
#
_entry.id   AF-A0A832LPY0-F1
#
_cell.length_a   1.000
_cell.length_b   1.000
_cell.length_c   1.000
_cell.angle_alpha   90.00
_cell.angle_beta   90.00
_cell.angle_gamma   90.00
#
_symmetry.space_group_name_H-M   'P 1'
#
loop_
_entity.id
_entity.type
_entity.pdbx_description
1 polymer ?
#
loop_
_entity_poly.entity_id
_entity_poly.type
_entity_poly.pdbx_seq_one_letter_code
_entity_poly.pdbx_strand_id
1 'polypeptide(L)'
;MRVQCSIEESLYRPEAVRWRERMKLLKPIGEAVVILPCSMKKPYSTSKSHQIFRRVTSKIQELILTSPFAICPREMENTYPISSYDVSTTGKWSWEEKKVVGEILKGYVEDKDVIAHVTGGYKEVCQEYLDECKFTCIDGNPTSKKSIDNLKREIKPYKKIPTHIKLLNGLRSIAKYQFGKKGAKIIPENFKIKGRYNKMILDNENNHLYTLMMDRGLYVLTLRGGRLLSDLKVKWVEIDFKLDSNTIFAPGVVGADPNIIPGDEVIITWKGELVGVGKAILNGEEMVNAEYGVAVKIRHRIKQ
;
A
#
# COMPACT_ATOMS: atom_id res chain seq x y z
N MET A 1 1.81 15.63 5.05
CA MET A 1 2.30 16.23 3.78
C MET A 1 1.47 15.67 2.63
N ARG A 2 0.94 16.52 1.75
CA ARG A 2 0.24 16.08 0.53
C ARG A 2 1.22 16.07 -0.64
N VAL A 3 1.17 15.03 -1.47
CA VAL A 3 1.92 15.00 -2.73
C VAL A 3 1.13 15.83 -3.75
N GLN A 4 1.74 16.88 -4.30
CA GLN A 4 1.10 17.66 -5.36
C GLN A 4 1.44 17.06 -6.72
N CYS A 5 0.39 16.69 -7.46
CA CYS A 5 0.47 16.10 -8.78
C CYS A 5 -0.31 16.97 -9.78
N SER A 6 0.23 18.15 -10.11
CA SER A 6 -0.45 19.16 -10.95
C SER A 6 0.02 19.21 -12.40
N ILE A 7 1.15 18.56 -12.71
CA ILE A 7 1.81 18.57 -14.02
C ILE A 7 2.24 17.17 -14.43
N GLU A 8 2.60 16.96 -15.68
CA GLU A 8 2.95 15.64 -16.24
C GLU A 8 4.18 15.02 -15.56
N GLU A 9 5.16 15.84 -15.17
CA GLU A 9 6.36 15.44 -14.43
C GLU A 9 6.03 14.79 -13.08
N SER A 10 4.80 14.94 -12.60
CA SER A 10 4.29 14.23 -11.43
C SER A 10 4.36 12.70 -11.59
N LEU A 11 4.37 12.21 -12.84
CA LEU A 11 4.63 10.82 -13.17
C LEU A 11 5.98 10.32 -12.65
N TYR A 12 7.00 11.18 -12.55
CA TYR A 12 8.36 10.82 -12.16
C TYR A 12 8.71 11.16 -10.72
N ARG A 13 7.75 11.67 -9.94
CA ARG A 13 7.98 11.92 -8.50
C ARG A 13 8.41 10.62 -7.81
N PRO A 14 9.40 10.66 -6.90
CA PRO A 14 9.88 9.48 -6.19
C PRO A 14 8.78 8.71 -5.45
N GLU A 15 7.76 9.40 -4.95
CA GLU A 15 6.59 8.78 -4.33
C GLU A 15 5.73 8.01 -5.34
N ALA A 16 5.53 8.55 -6.54
CA ALA A 16 4.73 7.92 -7.60
C ALA A 16 5.44 6.69 -8.18
N VAL A 17 6.72 6.84 -8.54
CA VAL A 17 7.54 5.73 -9.06
C VAL A 17 7.58 4.59 -8.05
N ARG A 18 7.94 4.89 -6.79
CA ARG A 18 8.01 3.88 -5.72
C ARG A 18 6.67 3.21 -5.43
N TRP A 19 5.56 3.96 -5.47
CA TRP A 19 4.24 3.37 -5.33
C TRP A 19 3.98 2.35 -6.43
N ARG A 20 4.17 2.73 -7.70
CA ARG A 20 3.95 1.85 -8.85
C ARG A 20 4.81 0.59 -8.77
N GLU A 21 6.10 0.71 -8.46
CA GLU A 21 7.00 -0.43 -8.28
C GLU A 21 6.51 -1.37 -7.16
N ARG A 22 6.03 -0.81 -6.04
CA ARG A 22 5.51 -1.62 -4.93
C ARG A 22 4.14 -2.23 -5.23
N MET A 23 3.32 -1.62 -6.09
CA MET A 23 2.05 -2.22 -6.53
C MET A 23 2.27 -3.49 -7.35
N LYS A 24 3.40 -3.62 -8.06
CA LYS A 24 3.78 -4.88 -8.76
C LYS A 24 3.96 -6.07 -7.82
N LEU A 25 4.11 -5.84 -6.50
CA LEU A 25 4.20 -6.90 -5.49
C LEU A 25 2.83 -7.47 -5.08
N LEU A 26 1.76 -6.78 -5.45
CA LEU A 26 0.39 -7.12 -5.08
C LEU A 26 -0.29 -7.91 -6.19
N LYS A 27 -1.24 -8.76 -5.80
CA LYS A 27 -2.06 -9.54 -6.73
C LYS A 27 -3.53 -9.38 -6.35
N PRO A 28 -4.45 -9.39 -7.32
CA PRO A 28 -5.88 -9.40 -7.06
C PRO A 28 -6.29 -10.71 -6.39
N ILE A 29 -7.39 -10.66 -5.66
CA ILE A 29 -8.03 -11.82 -5.03
C ILE A 29 -9.38 -12.10 -5.69
N GLY A 30 -9.79 -13.36 -5.72
CA GLY A 30 -11.04 -13.78 -6.38
C GLY A 30 -10.90 -13.99 -7.89
N GLU A 31 -12.05 -14.06 -8.56
CA GLU A 31 -12.18 -14.40 -9.99
C GLU A 31 -12.17 -13.15 -10.88
N ALA A 32 -12.65 -12.01 -10.37
CA ALA A 32 -12.79 -10.78 -11.13
C ALA A 32 -12.29 -9.54 -10.40
N VAL A 33 -11.86 -8.55 -11.18
CA VAL A 33 -11.46 -7.21 -10.72
C VAL A 33 -12.41 -6.18 -11.29
N VAL A 34 -12.99 -5.37 -10.39
CA VAL A 34 -13.80 -4.20 -10.77
C VAL A 34 -12.90 -2.97 -10.79
N ILE A 35 -12.73 -2.40 -11.98
CA ILE A 35 -11.97 -1.16 -12.18
C ILE A 35 -12.91 0.04 -11.99
N LEU A 36 -12.49 0.97 -11.13
CA LEU A 36 -13.22 2.19 -10.77
C LEU A 36 -12.36 3.44 -11.04
N PRO A 37 -12.98 4.59 -11.37
CA PRO A 37 -12.24 5.84 -11.50
C PRO A 37 -11.81 6.34 -10.12
N CYS A 38 -10.76 7.17 -10.04
CA CYS A 38 -10.44 7.86 -8.80
C CYS A 38 -11.46 8.96 -8.46
N SER A 39 -11.32 9.55 -7.28
CA SER A 39 -12.13 10.70 -6.87
C SER A 39 -11.30 11.76 -6.16
N MET A 40 -11.78 13.00 -6.17
CA MET A 40 -11.13 14.14 -5.50
C MET A 40 -10.94 13.89 -4.01
N LYS A 41 -11.95 13.31 -3.34
CA LYS A 41 -11.95 13.03 -1.89
C LYS A 41 -11.24 11.70 -1.61
N LYS A 42 -10.24 11.74 -0.74
CA LYS A 42 -9.52 10.56 -0.23
C LYS A 42 -9.81 10.36 1.26
N PRO A 43 -9.84 9.12 1.77
CA PRO A 43 -9.78 7.86 1.00
C PRO A 43 -11.01 7.71 0.10
N TYR A 44 -10.82 7.13 -1.09
CA TYR A 44 -11.83 7.16 -2.16
C TYR A 44 -13.16 6.58 -1.71
N SER A 45 -13.17 5.53 -0.88
CA SER A 45 -14.37 4.89 -0.33
C SER A 45 -15.31 5.83 0.44
N THR A 46 -14.85 7.01 0.85
CA THR A 46 -15.64 8.04 1.55
C THR A 46 -16.22 9.12 0.62
N SER A 47 -15.89 9.07 -0.67
CA SER A 47 -16.49 9.94 -1.69
C SER A 47 -17.91 9.49 -2.03
N LYS A 48 -18.75 10.43 -2.47
CA LYS A 48 -20.15 10.14 -2.84
C LYS A 48 -20.23 9.06 -3.93
N SER A 49 -19.42 9.17 -4.98
CA SER A 49 -19.40 8.21 -6.09
C SER A 49 -19.03 6.80 -5.63
N HIS A 50 -17.95 6.64 -4.86
CA HIS A 50 -17.56 5.32 -4.37
C HIS A 50 -18.54 4.74 -3.35
N GLN A 51 -19.22 5.56 -2.54
CA GLN A 51 -20.29 5.07 -1.68
C GLN A 51 -21.43 4.45 -2.48
N ILE A 52 -21.71 4.95 -3.69
CA ILE A 52 -22.69 4.34 -4.61
C ILE A 52 -22.12 3.03 -5.17
N PHE A 53 -20.91 3.03 -5.73
CA PHE A 53 -20.29 1.84 -6.32
C PHE A 53 -20.21 0.67 -5.32
N ARG A 54 -19.78 0.97 -4.09
CA ARG A 54 -19.56 -0.03 -3.03
C ARG A 54 -20.82 -0.76 -2.57
N ARG A 55 -22.02 -0.22 -2.83
CA ARG A 55 -23.28 -0.96 -2.61
C ARG A 55 -23.33 -2.25 -3.43
N VAL A 56 -22.60 -2.30 -4.54
CA VAL A 56 -22.56 -3.43 -5.47
C VAL A 56 -21.19 -4.13 -5.45
N THR A 57 -20.10 -3.37 -5.40
CA THR A 57 -18.73 -3.88 -5.62
C THR A 57 -18.02 -4.39 -4.37
N SER A 58 -18.52 -4.10 -3.16
CA SER A 58 -17.76 -4.30 -1.91
C SER A 58 -17.29 -5.73 -1.64
N LYS A 59 -17.91 -6.73 -2.27
CA LYS A 59 -17.57 -8.17 -2.15
C LYS A 59 -16.73 -8.73 -3.30
N ILE A 60 -16.31 -7.90 -4.26
CA ILE A 60 -15.37 -8.27 -5.34
C ILE A 60 -14.05 -7.52 -5.10
N GLN A 61 -12.98 -7.90 -5.81
CA GLN A 61 -11.74 -7.11 -5.79
C GLN A 61 -11.97 -5.78 -6.52
N GLU A 62 -11.67 -4.68 -5.84
CA GLU A 62 -11.83 -3.33 -6.39
C GLU A 62 -10.45 -2.75 -6.67
N LEU A 63 -10.26 -2.21 -7.87
CA LEU A 63 -9.05 -1.53 -8.30
C LEU A 63 -9.42 -0.12 -8.74
N ILE A 64 -8.76 0.89 -8.17
CA ILE A 64 -8.98 2.28 -8.52
C ILE A 64 -7.85 2.71 -9.46
N LEU A 65 -8.20 3.16 -10.66
CA LEU A 65 -7.23 3.77 -11.56
C LEU A 65 -7.02 5.23 -11.18
N THR A 66 -5.76 5.67 -11.21
CA THR A 66 -5.42 7.06 -10.96
C THR A 66 -4.07 7.41 -11.59
N SER A 67 -3.89 8.68 -11.90
CA SER A 67 -2.60 9.25 -12.28
C SER A 67 -2.10 10.17 -11.15
N PRO A 68 -0.79 10.21 -10.85
CA PRO A 68 0.33 9.49 -11.49
C PRO A 68 0.57 8.07 -10.96
N PHE A 69 -0.21 7.60 -9.99
CA PHE A 69 0.09 6.39 -9.21
C PHE A 69 -0.32 5.07 -9.90
N ALA A 70 -0.84 5.12 -11.12
CA ALA A 70 -1.39 4.03 -11.91
C ALA A 70 -2.60 3.34 -11.27
N ILE A 71 -2.36 2.52 -10.25
CA ILE A 71 -3.37 1.67 -9.63
C ILE A 71 -3.39 1.82 -8.12
N CYS A 72 -4.56 1.67 -7.53
CA CYS A 72 -4.76 1.53 -6.10
C CYS A 72 -5.76 0.40 -5.85
N PRO A 73 -5.31 -0.81 -5.48
CA PRO A 73 -6.20 -1.81 -4.89
C PRO A 73 -6.92 -1.20 -3.69
N ARG A 74 -8.22 -1.46 -3.51
CA ARG A 74 -9.03 -0.79 -2.48
C ARG A 74 -8.43 -0.87 -1.09
N GLU A 75 -7.84 -2.01 -0.74
CA GLU A 75 -7.18 -2.24 0.54
C GLU A 75 -6.03 -1.27 0.82
N MET A 76 -5.46 -0.65 -0.21
CA MET A 76 -4.33 0.27 -0.12
C MET A 76 -4.75 1.75 -0.01
N GLU A 77 -6.04 2.10 -0.12
CA GLU A 77 -6.50 3.50 -0.27
C GLU A 77 -6.17 4.44 0.90
N ASN A 78 -5.89 3.88 2.08
CA ASN A 78 -5.50 4.63 3.28
C ASN A 78 -3.97 4.75 3.44
N THR A 79 -3.20 4.16 2.53
CA THR A 79 -1.74 4.12 2.58
C THR A 79 -1.17 5.33 1.86
N TYR A 80 -0.21 6.02 2.49
CA TYR A 80 0.56 7.06 1.84
C TYR A 80 1.36 6.49 0.64
N PRO A 81 1.40 7.16 -0.52
CA PRO A 81 0.92 8.52 -0.81
C PRO A 81 -0.53 8.64 -1.29
N ILE A 82 -1.22 7.54 -1.65
CA ILE A 82 -2.60 7.59 -2.19
C ILE A 82 -3.59 8.27 -1.27
N SER A 83 -3.46 8.07 0.04
CA SER A 83 -4.34 8.73 1.02
C SER A 83 -4.17 10.26 1.07
N SER A 84 -3.08 10.79 0.51
CA SER A 84 -2.65 12.19 0.70
C SER A 84 -1.95 12.73 -0.55
N TYR A 85 -2.67 12.81 -1.67
CA TYR A 85 -2.22 13.50 -2.89
C TYR A 85 -3.31 14.40 -3.49
N ASP A 86 -2.86 15.40 -4.24
CA ASP A 86 -3.69 16.34 -4.96
C ASP A 86 -3.45 16.24 -6.46
N VAL A 87 -4.52 16.24 -7.25
CA VAL A 87 -4.47 16.08 -8.72
C VAL A 87 -5.70 16.73 -9.33
N SER A 88 -5.54 17.29 -10.53
CA SER A 88 -6.69 17.73 -11.33
C SER A 88 -7.44 16.52 -11.87
N THR A 89 -8.70 16.33 -11.45
CA THR A 89 -9.54 15.21 -11.92
C THR A 89 -10.24 15.55 -13.23
N THR A 90 -9.47 15.89 -14.28
CA THR A 90 -10.01 16.31 -15.60
C THR A 90 -10.52 15.13 -16.43
N GLY A 91 -10.02 13.91 -16.16
CA GLY A 91 -10.39 12.69 -16.90
C GLY A 91 -9.81 12.60 -18.32
N LYS A 92 -9.00 13.58 -18.73
CA LYS A 92 -8.19 13.58 -19.95
C LYS A 92 -6.77 13.18 -19.56
N TRP A 93 -6.26 12.11 -20.15
CA TRP A 93 -4.93 11.58 -19.85
C TRP A 93 -4.01 11.72 -21.06
N SER A 94 -2.76 12.13 -20.83
CA SER A 94 -1.72 12.14 -21.86
C SER A 94 -1.37 10.73 -22.32
N TRP A 95 -0.59 10.62 -23.41
CA TRP A 95 -0.13 9.33 -23.90
C TRP A 95 0.79 8.65 -22.87
N GLU A 96 1.67 9.42 -22.24
CA GLU A 96 2.61 9.00 -21.20
C GLU A 96 1.86 8.49 -19.96
N GLU A 97 0.82 9.22 -19.51
CA GLU A 97 -0.04 8.77 -18.41
C GLU A 97 -0.69 7.43 -18.74
N LYS A 98 -1.28 7.30 -19.92
CA LYS A 98 -1.94 6.06 -20.35
C LYS A 98 -0.97 4.89 -20.40
N LYS A 99 0.22 5.09 -20.96
CA LYS A 99 1.26 4.06 -21.05
C LYS A 99 1.69 3.57 -19.67
N VAL A 100 2.05 4.50 -18.79
CA VAL A 100 2.51 4.16 -17.43
C VAL A 100 1.41 3.46 -16.63
N VAL A 101 0.16 3.93 -16.72
CA VAL A 101 -0.94 3.29 -16.00
C VAL A 101 -1.28 1.93 -16.59
N GLY A 102 -1.33 1.82 -17.92
CA GLY A 102 -1.68 0.63 -18.66
C GLY A 102 -0.74 -0.55 -18.42
N GLU A 103 0.57 -0.33 -18.44
CA GLU A 103 1.58 -1.37 -18.16
C GLU A 103 1.44 -1.96 -16.76
N ILE A 104 1.24 -1.10 -15.75
CA ILE A 104 1.05 -1.53 -14.36
C ILE A 104 -0.31 -2.21 -14.17
N LEU A 105 -1.35 -1.69 -14.82
CA LEU A 105 -2.69 -2.27 -14.79
C LEU A 105 -2.67 -3.69 -15.34
N LYS A 106 -2.09 -3.90 -16.54
CA LYS A 106 -1.97 -5.21 -17.19
C LYS A 106 -1.23 -6.20 -16.29
N GLY A 107 -0.11 -5.78 -15.70
CA GLY A 107 0.66 -6.62 -14.78
C GLY A 107 -0.07 -6.99 -13.49
N TYR A 108 -0.99 -6.15 -13.00
CA TYR A 108 -1.76 -6.45 -11.79
C TYR A 108 -2.95 -7.36 -12.07
N VAL A 109 -3.73 -7.12 -13.14
CA VAL A 109 -4.95 -7.91 -13.40
C VAL A 109 -4.63 -9.34 -13.84
N GLU A 110 -3.47 -9.57 -14.47
CA GLU A 110 -3.03 -10.88 -14.97
C GLU A 110 -4.14 -11.57 -15.79
N ASP A 111 -4.63 -12.72 -15.33
CA ASP A 111 -5.62 -13.58 -15.97
C ASP A 111 -7.07 -13.35 -15.47
N LYS A 112 -7.29 -12.32 -14.64
CA LYS A 112 -8.60 -12.09 -14.03
C LYS A 112 -9.59 -11.47 -14.99
N ASP A 113 -10.86 -11.85 -14.84
CA ASP A 113 -11.96 -11.18 -15.52
C ASP A 113 -12.03 -9.71 -15.09
N VAL A 114 -12.12 -8.81 -16.06
CA VAL A 114 -12.14 -7.37 -15.80
C VAL A 114 -13.50 -6.75 -16.08
N ILE A 115 -14.06 -6.10 -15.06
CA ILE A 115 -15.27 -5.28 -15.16
C ILE A 115 -14.85 -3.81 -15.06
N ALA A 116 -14.84 -3.12 -16.20
CA ALA A 116 -14.41 -1.73 -16.30
C ALA A 116 -15.61 -0.78 -16.10
N HIS A 117 -15.70 -0.18 -14.92
CA HIS A 117 -16.72 0.81 -14.57
C HIS A 117 -16.15 2.23 -14.61
N VAL A 118 -15.64 2.60 -15.78
CA VAL A 118 -14.87 3.84 -16.01
C VAL A 118 -15.27 4.51 -17.33
N THR A 119 -14.89 5.78 -17.50
CA THR A 119 -15.16 6.60 -18.69
C THR A 119 -13.94 7.46 -19.04
N GLY A 120 -13.93 8.11 -20.22
CA GLY A 120 -12.84 9.00 -20.64
C GLY A 120 -11.48 8.30 -20.73
N GLY A 121 -10.39 8.98 -20.35
CA GLY A 121 -9.03 8.44 -20.41
C GLY A 121 -8.84 7.12 -19.67
N TYR A 122 -9.57 6.89 -18.58
CA TYR A 122 -9.56 5.60 -17.87
C TYR A 122 -10.07 4.45 -18.75
N LYS A 123 -11.13 4.70 -19.52
CA LYS A 123 -11.70 3.71 -20.44
C LYS A 123 -10.72 3.39 -21.55
N GLU A 124 -10.08 4.42 -22.11
CA GLU A 124 -9.07 4.29 -23.15
C GLU A 124 -7.91 3.40 -22.70
N VAL A 125 -7.41 3.59 -21.47
CA VAL A 125 -6.36 2.72 -20.89
C VAL A 125 -6.82 1.26 -20.80
N CYS A 126 -8.03 1.01 -20.31
CA CYS A 126 -8.55 -0.36 -20.25
C CYS A 126 -8.67 -0.99 -21.65
N GLN A 127 -9.09 -0.22 -22.66
CA GLN A 127 -9.25 -0.73 -24.04
C GLN A 127 -7.90 -1.02 -24.72
N GLU A 128 -6.88 -0.21 -24.43
CA GLU A 128 -5.57 -0.33 -25.08
C GLU A 128 -4.69 -1.42 -24.47
N TYR A 129 -4.77 -1.64 -23.14
CA TYR A 129 -3.82 -2.52 -22.43
C TYR A 129 -4.39 -3.86 -21.96
N LEU A 130 -5.71 -4.01 -21.96
CA LEU A 130 -6.37 -5.23 -21.51
C LEU A 130 -7.06 -5.92 -22.67
N ASP A 131 -6.83 -7.23 -22.81
CA ASP A 131 -7.30 -8.01 -23.96
C ASP A 131 -8.83 -8.16 -23.94
N GLU A 132 -9.42 -8.40 -22.76
CA GLU A 132 -10.87 -8.50 -22.57
C GLU A 132 -11.35 -7.67 -21.38
N CYS A 133 -12.37 -6.83 -21.60
CA CYS A 133 -12.96 -5.97 -20.58
C CYS A 133 -14.46 -5.78 -20.78
N LYS A 134 -15.25 -5.96 -19.70
CA LYS A 134 -16.69 -5.68 -19.69
C LYS A 134 -16.94 -4.24 -19.25
N PHE A 135 -17.28 -3.37 -20.20
CA PHE A 135 -17.57 -1.95 -19.91
C PHE A 135 -19.01 -1.74 -19.47
N THR A 136 -19.21 -1.08 -18.32
CA THR A 136 -20.54 -0.91 -17.71
C THR A 136 -21.11 0.51 -17.84
N CYS A 137 -20.26 1.50 -18.08
CA CYS A 137 -20.62 2.92 -18.20
C CYS A 137 -20.97 3.32 -19.64
N ILE A 138 -22.14 2.90 -20.14
CA ILE A 138 -22.52 3.12 -21.55
C ILE A 138 -22.94 4.57 -21.83
N ASP A 139 -23.48 5.28 -20.83
CA ASP A 139 -23.98 6.65 -20.95
C ASP A 139 -22.95 7.72 -20.57
N GLY A 140 -21.68 7.34 -20.40
CA GLY A 140 -20.62 8.26 -20.01
C GLY A 140 -20.66 8.73 -18.55
N ASN A 141 -21.62 8.27 -17.74
CA ASN A 141 -21.72 8.63 -16.32
C ASN A 141 -21.66 7.39 -15.41
N PRO A 142 -20.54 7.18 -14.70
CA PRO A 142 -20.39 6.06 -13.77
C PRO A 142 -21.46 6.00 -12.67
N THR A 143 -21.99 7.15 -12.24
CA THR A 143 -22.96 7.20 -11.13
C THR A 143 -24.42 7.13 -11.57
N SER A 144 -24.69 7.03 -12.88
CA SER A 144 -26.07 6.94 -13.38
C SER A 144 -26.71 5.61 -12.96
N LYS A 145 -28.05 5.61 -12.85
CA LYS A 145 -28.81 4.38 -12.55
C LYS A 145 -28.50 3.26 -13.56
N LYS A 146 -28.44 3.60 -14.85
CA LYS A 146 -28.14 2.66 -15.94
C LYS A 146 -26.76 2.01 -15.78
N SER A 147 -25.73 2.81 -15.50
CA SER A 147 -24.36 2.32 -15.30
C SER A 147 -24.23 1.42 -14.06
N ILE A 148 -24.93 1.77 -12.96
CA ILE A 148 -24.96 0.94 -11.75
C ILE A 148 -25.74 -0.37 -11.96
N ASP A 149 -26.85 -0.34 -12.69
CA ASP A 149 -27.63 -1.55 -13.01
C ASP A 149 -26.83 -2.50 -13.91
N ASN A 150 -26.07 -1.98 -14.87
CA ASN A 150 -25.12 -2.75 -15.67
C ASN A 150 -24.03 -3.36 -14.78
N LEU A 151 -23.41 -2.55 -13.92
CA LEU A 151 -22.37 -3.01 -12.99
C LEU A 151 -22.89 -4.15 -12.10
N LYS A 152 -24.11 -4.03 -11.59
CA LYS A 152 -24.75 -5.07 -10.78
C LYS A 152 -24.98 -6.36 -11.56
N ARG A 153 -25.37 -6.26 -12.82
CA ARG A 153 -25.57 -7.42 -13.71
C ARG A 153 -24.25 -8.15 -13.97
N GLU A 154 -23.20 -7.42 -14.34
CA GLU A 154 -21.89 -7.99 -14.66
C GLU A 154 -21.20 -8.60 -13.44
N ILE A 155 -21.44 -8.07 -12.23
CA ILE A 155 -20.86 -8.63 -10.99
C ILE A 155 -21.59 -9.91 -10.53
N LYS A 156 -22.88 -10.07 -10.89
CA LYS A 156 -23.74 -11.15 -10.37
C LYS A 156 -23.17 -12.57 -10.54
N PRO A 157 -22.50 -12.94 -11.65
CA PRO A 157 -21.96 -14.29 -11.85
C PRO A 157 -20.78 -14.65 -10.93
N TYR A 158 -20.05 -13.67 -10.41
CA TYR A 158 -18.78 -13.91 -9.70
C TYR A 158 -18.99 -14.26 -8.24
N LYS A 159 -18.11 -15.14 -7.73
CA LYS A 159 -18.13 -15.51 -6.31
C LYS A 159 -17.76 -14.32 -5.42
N LYS A 160 -18.60 -14.07 -4.41
CA LYS A 160 -18.35 -13.05 -3.40
C LYS A 160 -17.17 -13.44 -2.52
N ILE A 161 -16.21 -12.53 -2.37
CA ILE A 161 -15.05 -12.69 -1.51
C ILE A 161 -15.47 -12.47 -0.05
N PRO A 162 -15.21 -13.42 0.86
CA PRO A 162 -15.51 -13.27 2.27
C PRO A 162 -14.79 -12.08 2.92
N THR A 163 -15.45 -11.42 3.88
CA THR A 163 -14.89 -10.22 4.55
C THR A 163 -13.55 -10.50 5.23
N HIS A 164 -13.41 -11.67 5.89
CA HIS A 164 -12.18 -12.02 6.59
C HIS A 164 -11.00 -12.20 5.63
N ILE A 165 -11.23 -12.80 4.44
CA ILE A 165 -10.21 -12.93 3.38
C ILE A 165 -9.79 -11.54 2.88
N LYS A 166 -10.74 -10.63 2.63
CA LYS A 166 -10.41 -9.25 2.22
C LYS A 166 -9.61 -8.51 3.29
N LEU A 167 -9.98 -8.70 4.57
CA LEU A 167 -9.26 -8.09 5.70
C LEU A 167 -7.81 -8.60 5.77
N LEU A 168 -7.62 -9.92 5.75
CA LEU A 168 -6.29 -10.54 5.78
C LEU A 168 -5.45 -10.12 4.57
N ASN A 169 -6.04 -10.11 3.36
CA ASN A 169 -5.36 -9.62 2.15
C ASN A 169 -4.93 -8.15 2.30
N GLY A 170 -5.78 -7.30 2.88
CA GLY A 170 -5.45 -5.90 3.09
C GLY A 170 -4.28 -5.71 4.05
N LEU A 171 -4.27 -6.42 5.17
CA LEU A 171 -3.14 -6.38 6.11
C LEU A 171 -1.85 -6.85 5.44
N ARG A 172 -1.90 -7.96 4.70
CA ARG A 172 -0.76 -8.52 3.97
C ARG A 172 -0.27 -7.60 2.86
N SER A 173 -1.16 -6.89 2.17
CA SER A 173 -0.81 -5.95 1.10
C SER A 173 -0.06 -4.74 1.64
N ILE A 174 -0.51 -4.18 2.77
CA ILE A 174 0.22 -3.11 3.47
C ILE A 174 1.60 -3.60 3.92
N ALA A 175 1.68 -4.82 4.46
CA ALA A 175 2.95 -5.39 4.90
C ALA A 175 3.92 -5.63 3.73
N LYS A 176 3.43 -6.11 2.57
CA LYS A 176 4.22 -6.22 1.34
C LYS A 176 4.70 -4.86 0.84
N TYR A 177 3.83 -3.87 0.88
CA TYR A 177 4.17 -2.51 0.47
C TYR A 177 5.27 -1.92 1.37
N GLN A 178 5.21 -2.14 2.68
CA GLN A 178 6.16 -1.56 3.63
C GLN A 178 7.49 -2.33 3.70
N PHE A 179 7.43 -3.66 3.74
CA PHE A 179 8.57 -4.53 4.03
C PHE A 179 9.01 -5.42 2.85
N GLY A 180 8.45 -5.18 1.65
CA GLY A 180 8.79 -5.88 0.42
C GLY A 180 8.09 -7.23 0.25
N LYS A 181 8.49 -8.01 -0.77
CA LYS A 181 7.79 -9.24 -1.22
C LYS A 181 7.51 -10.24 -0.08
N LYS A 182 8.42 -10.37 0.88
CA LYS A 182 8.28 -11.29 2.04
C LYS A 182 7.43 -10.71 3.17
N GLY A 183 7.12 -9.41 3.15
CA GLY A 183 6.44 -8.69 4.23
C GLY A 183 5.11 -9.28 4.66
N ALA A 184 4.35 -9.91 3.75
CA ALA A 184 3.10 -10.59 4.11
C ALA A 184 3.26 -11.66 5.21
N LYS A 185 4.45 -12.27 5.34
CA LYS A 185 4.73 -13.31 6.34
C LYS A 185 4.65 -12.81 7.78
N ILE A 186 4.80 -11.50 8.00
CA ILE A 186 4.71 -10.92 9.35
C ILE A 186 3.26 -10.91 9.87
N ILE A 187 2.27 -11.06 8.99
CA ILE A 187 0.85 -11.11 9.32
C ILE A 187 0.44 -12.57 9.53
N PRO A 188 0.19 -13.01 10.79
CA PRO A 188 -0.21 -14.38 11.05
C PRO A 188 -1.60 -14.66 10.46
N GLU A 189 -1.88 -15.94 10.16
CA GLU A 189 -3.21 -16.36 9.67
C GLU A 189 -4.32 -16.04 10.67
N ASN A 190 -4.06 -16.31 11.94
CA ASN A 190 -4.96 -15.99 13.04
C ASN A 190 -4.44 -14.75 13.78
N PHE A 191 -5.25 -13.69 13.79
CA PHE A 191 -4.93 -12.44 14.45
C PHE A 191 -6.20 -11.84 15.07
N LYS A 192 -6.01 -10.96 16.05
CA LYS A 192 -7.07 -10.10 16.59
C LYS A 192 -6.73 -8.65 16.31
N ILE A 193 -7.75 -7.86 15.98
CA ILE A 193 -7.61 -6.41 15.84
C ILE A 193 -8.28 -5.73 17.03
N LYS A 194 -7.55 -4.85 17.71
CA LYS A 194 -8.10 -3.94 18.73
C LYS A 194 -7.83 -2.48 18.37
N GLY A 195 -8.66 -1.57 18.88
CA GLY A 195 -8.52 -0.13 18.66
C GLY A 195 -9.43 0.41 17.54
N ARG A 196 -9.91 1.64 17.75
CA ARG A 196 -10.87 2.32 16.86
C ARG A 196 -10.18 3.14 15.78
N TYR A 197 -9.24 3.99 16.19
CA TYR A 197 -8.45 4.83 15.29
C TYR A 197 -7.26 4.02 14.79
N ASN A 198 -6.19 3.91 15.58
CA ASN A 198 -5.10 3.01 15.25
C ASN A 198 -5.48 1.56 15.59
N LYS A 199 -5.13 0.64 14.69
CA LYS A 199 -5.48 -0.77 14.80
C LYS A 199 -4.29 -1.58 15.30
N MET A 200 -4.36 -2.03 16.55
CA MET A 200 -3.41 -2.97 17.12
C MET A 200 -3.68 -4.36 16.54
N ILE A 201 -2.65 -4.97 15.98
CA ILE A 201 -2.65 -6.35 15.49
C ILE A 201 -2.02 -7.21 16.57
N LEU A 202 -2.80 -8.15 17.09
CA LEU A 202 -2.42 -9.08 18.13
C LEU A 202 -2.38 -10.50 17.57
N ASP A 203 -1.52 -11.35 18.12
CA ASP A 203 -1.61 -12.78 17.92
C ASP A 203 -2.75 -13.42 18.75
N ASN A 204 -2.86 -14.75 18.68
CA ASN A 204 -3.88 -15.51 19.40
C ASN A 204 -3.78 -15.42 20.92
N GLU A 205 -2.56 -15.26 21.45
CA GLU A 205 -2.24 -15.10 22.87
C GLU A 205 -2.47 -13.67 23.37
N ASN A 206 -2.96 -12.78 22.50
CA ASN A 206 -3.14 -11.34 22.74
C ASN A 206 -1.84 -10.54 22.89
N ASN A 207 -0.72 -11.07 22.37
CA ASN A 207 0.53 -10.35 22.31
C ASN A 207 0.48 -9.29 21.20
N HIS A 208 0.89 -8.06 21.51
CA HIS A 208 0.89 -6.97 20.54
C HIS A 208 2.08 -7.06 19.58
N LEU A 209 1.78 -7.29 18.29
CA LEU A 209 2.79 -7.40 17.24
C LEU A 209 3.06 -6.04 16.57
N TYR A 210 2.00 -5.37 16.11
CA TYR A 210 2.11 -4.13 15.35
C TYR A 210 0.92 -3.21 15.59
N THR A 211 1.14 -1.91 15.43
CA THR A 211 0.04 -0.94 15.31
C THR A 211 -0.04 -0.45 13.86
N LEU A 212 -1.17 -0.66 13.19
CA LEU A 212 -1.48 0.01 11.93
C LEU A 212 -1.93 1.44 12.23
N MET A 213 -1.08 2.40 11.87
CA MET A 213 -1.31 3.83 12.08
C MET A 213 -2.18 4.37 10.94
N MET A 214 -3.38 4.85 11.26
CA MET A 214 -4.35 5.27 10.24
C MET A 214 -3.99 6.60 9.55
N ASP A 215 -3.16 7.43 10.17
CA ASP A 215 -2.69 8.69 9.57
C ASP A 215 -1.85 8.45 8.30
N ARG A 216 -1.09 7.36 8.27
CA ARG A 216 -0.19 6.99 7.16
C ARG A 216 -0.58 5.71 6.45
N GLY A 217 -1.41 4.86 7.08
CA GLY A 217 -1.76 3.52 6.60
C GLY A 217 -0.59 2.53 6.64
N LEU A 218 0.34 2.69 7.58
CA LEU A 218 1.54 1.84 7.71
C LEU A 218 1.67 1.26 9.11
N TYR A 219 2.38 0.14 9.22
CA TYR A 219 2.65 -0.52 10.49
C TYR A 219 3.75 0.19 11.26
N VAL A 220 3.60 0.19 12.58
CA VAL A 220 4.61 0.51 13.57
C VAL A 220 4.92 -0.74 14.38
N LEU A 221 6.20 -1.07 14.52
CA LEU A 221 6.65 -2.32 15.12
C LEU A 221 6.65 -2.26 16.64
N THR A 222 6.25 -3.35 17.30
CA THR A 222 6.68 -3.66 18.67
C THR A 222 7.94 -4.52 18.62
N LEU A 223 8.56 -4.84 19.78
CA LEU A 223 9.67 -5.79 19.81
C LEU A 223 9.26 -7.19 19.32
N ARG A 224 8.03 -7.63 19.65
CA ARG A 224 7.52 -8.94 19.20
C ARG A 224 7.29 -8.96 17.70
N GLY A 225 6.72 -7.88 17.15
CA GLY A 225 6.63 -7.71 15.70
C GLY A 225 8.00 -7.60 15.02
N GLY A 226 8.97 -6.95 15.68
CA GLY A 226 10.35 -6.86 15.21
C GLY A 226 11.01 -8.23 15.06
N ARG A 227 10.74 -9.19 15.95
CA ARG A 227 11.24 -10.57 15.82
C ARG A 227 10.76 -11.23 14.54
N LEU A 228 9.47 -11.13 14.23
CA LEU A 228 8.90 -11.67 12.99
C LEU A 228 9.49 -11.01 11.73
N LEU A 229 9.87 -9.73 11.81
CA LEU A 229 10.55 -9.04 10.71
C LEU A 229 12.03 -9.46 10.60
N SER A 230 12.69 -9.72 11.73
CA SER A 230 14.08 -10.21 11.80
C SER A 230 14.29 -11.49 11.02
N ASP A 231 13.35 -12.44 11.14
CA ASP A 231 13.39 -13.71 10.39
C ASP A 231 13.34 -13.51 8.87
N LEU A 232 12.83 -12.37 8.40
CA LEU A 232 12.76 -12.04 6.97
C LEU A 232 14.04 -11.41 6.43
N LYS A 233 14.95 -10.98 7.31
CA LYS A 233 16.20 -10.27 6.98
C LYS A 233 15.97 -9.03 6.11
N VAL A 234 14.99 -8.20 6.48
CA VAL A 234 14.69 -6.93 5.82
C VAL A 234 14.61 -5.80 6.85
N LYS A 235 14.92 -4.58 6.43
CA LYS A 235 14.88 -3.37 7.26
C LYS A 235 15.69 -3.48 8.55
N TRP A 236 16.85 -4.14 8.46
CA TRP A 236 17.76 -4.32 9.59
C TRP A 236 18.83 -3.23 9.63
N VAL A 237 19.24 -2.89 10.86
CA VAL A 237 20.35 -1.99 11.16
C VAL A 237 21.21 -2.67 12.22
N GLU A 238 22.47 -2.92 11.90
CA GLU A 238 23.45 -3.54 12.77
C GLU A 238 24.30 -2.48 13.47
N ILE A 239 24.40 -2.58 14.79
CA ILE A 239 25.24 -1.73 15.63
C ILE A 239 26.35 -2.55 16.29
N ASP A 240 27.42 -1.90 16.74
CA ASP A 240 28.55 -2.52 17.43
C ASP A 240 28.58 -2.27 18.96
N PHE A 241 27.72 -1.39 19.46
CA PHE A 241 27.65 -1.00 20.87
C PHE A 241 26.42 -1.56 21.59
N LYS A 242 26.46 -1.57 22.94
CA LYS A 242 25.30 -1.94 23.77
C LYS A 242 24.26 -0.83 23.72
N LEU A 243 23.03 -1.14 23.26
CA LEU A 243 21.97 -0.14 23.10
C LEU A 243 21.38 0.32 24.45
N ASP A 244 21.86 1.46 24.96
CA ASP A 244 21.41 2.06 26.22
C ASP A 244 20.54 3.33 26.05
N SER A 245 20.50 3.90 24.84
CA SER A 245 19.85 5.17 24.52
C SER A 245 18.60 5.01 23.66
N ASN A 246 17.87 6.11 23.45
CA ASN A 246 16.71 6.16 22.55
C ASN A 246 17.05 6.63 21.12
N THR A 247 18.33 6.83 20.82
CA THR A 247 18.80 7.42 19.56
C THR A 247 20.08 6.73 19.12
N ILE A 248 20.09 6.20 17.90
CA ILE A 248 21.31 5.68 17.29
C ILE A 248 21.86 6.76 16.36
N PHE A 249 23.12 7.11 16.57
CA PHE A 249 23.89 7.98 15.67
C PHE A 249 24.59 7.13 14.61
N ALA A 250 24.77 7.70 13.42
CA ALA A 250 25.38 6.99 12.28
C ALA A 250 26.74 6.34 12.60
N PRO A 251 27.65 6.95 13.39
CA PRO A 251 28.93 6.32 13.73
C PRO A 251 28.85 4.98 14.48
N GLY A 252 27.71 4.68 15.12
CA GLY A 252 27.50 3.41 15.81
C GLY A 252 26.82 2.34 14.93
N VAL A 253 26.57 2.63 13.65
CA VAL A 253 25.98 1.68 12.70
C VAL A 253 27.09 1.07 11.86
N VAL A 254 27.23 -0.26 11.92
CA VAL A 254 28.26 -1.01 11.17
C VAL A 254 27.70 -1.70 9.92
N GLY A 255 26.37 -1.77 9.81
CA GLY A 255 25.70 -2.31 8.63
C GLY A 255 24.22 -1.95 8.61
N ALA A 256 23.63 -1.84 7.43
CA ALA A 256 22.19 -1.61 7.28
C ALA A 256 21.67 -2.20 5.96
N ASP A 257 20.38 -2.55 5.93
CA ASP A 257 19.70 -2.94 4.68
C ASP A 257 19.69 -1.75 3.69
N PRO A 258 20.27 -1.89 2.49
CA PRO A 258 20.35 -0.80 1.50
C PRO A 258 18.98 -0.34 1.00
N ASN A 259 17.93 -1.14 1.21
CA ASN A 259 16.56 -0.76 0.85
C ASN A 259 15.88 0.13 1.90
N ILE A 260 16.53 0.44 3.02
CA ILE A 260 16.00 1.36 4.03
C ILE A 260 15.94 2.76 3.44
N ILE A 261 14.78 3.40 3.60
CA ILE A 261 14.57 4.80 3.27
C ILE A 261 14.13 5.58 4.51
N PRO A 262 14.34 6.91 4.54
CA PRO A 262 13.89 7.74 5.64
C PRO A 262 12.42 7.53 5.98
N GLY A 263 12.17 7.27 7.27
CA GLY A 263 10.86 7.05 7.82
C GLY A 263 10.37 5.60 7.84
N ASP A 264 11.12 4.65 7.29
CA ASP A 264 10.84 3.22 7.45
C ASP A 264 10.93 2.80 8.92
N GLU A 265 10.12 1.81 9.30
CA GLU A 265 10.33 1.09 10.57
C GLU A 265 11.43 0.05 10.36
N VAL A 266 12.36 0.01 11.30
CA VAL A 266 13.57 -0.83 11.24
C VAL A 266 13.71 -1.66 12.50
N ILE A 267 14.35 -2.82 12.35
CA ILE A 267 14.87 -3.63 13.46
C ILE A 267 16.33 -3.28 13.69
N ILE A 268 16.74 -3.29 14.96
CA ILE A 268 18.11 -3.02 15.37
C ILE A 268 18.69 -4.32 15.91
N THR A 269 19.84 -4.72 15.38
CA THR A 269 20.55 -5.93 15.77
C THR A 269 21.92 -5.61 16.35
N TRP A 270 22.35 -6.37 17.34
CA TRP A 270 23.70 -6.34 17.91
C TRP A 270 24.18 -7.77 18.09
N LYS A 271 25.34 -8.11 17.53
CA LYS A 271 25.88 -9.49 17.54
C LYS A 271 24.90 -10.54 16.98
N GLY A 272 24.17 -10.16 15.93
CA GLY A 272 23.15 -11.01 15.30
C GLY A 272 21.80 -11.09 16.04
N GLU A 273 21.68 -10.51 17.23
CA GLU A 273 20.46 -10.58 18.05
C GLU A 273 19.63 -9.29 17.95
N LEU A 274 18.30 -9.41 17.92
CA LEU A 274 17.41 -8.27 17.95
C LEU A 274 17.50 -7.54 19.31
N VAL A 275 17.91 -6.27 19.30
CA VAL A 275 18.00 -5.44 20.52
C VAL A 275 16.99 -4.30 20.57
N GLY A 276 16.41 -3.93 19.44
CA GLY A 276 15.43 -2.86 19.39
C GLY A 276 14.64 -2.78 18.09
N VAL A 277 13.64 -1.90 18.11
CA VAL A 277 12.92 -1.44 16.92
C VAL A 277 12.83 0.08 16.93
N GLY A 278 12.81 0.68 15.76
CA GLY A 278 12.83 2.13 15.64
C GLY A 278 12.39 2.61 14.27
N LYS A 279 12.62 3.89 14.03
CA LYS A 279 12.31 4.56 12.79
C LYS A 279 13.58 5.14 12.19
N ALA A 280 13.84 4.79 10.93
CA ALA A 280 14.95 5.31 10.15
C ALA A 280 14.83 6.83 9.95
N ILE A 281 15.92 7.54 10.11
CA ILE A 281 16.08 8.96 9.79
C ILE A 281 16.88 9.11 8.49
N LEU A 282 17.92 8.31 8.34
CA LEU A 282 18.75 8.21 7.13
C LEU A 282 18.32 7.03 6.26
N ASN A 283 18.78 6.99 5.01
CA ASN A 283 18.73 5.77 4.20
C ASN A 283 19.82 4.77 4.65
N GLY A 284 19.75 3.51 4.21
CA GLY A 284 20.67 2.47 4.66
C GLY A 284 22.15 2.78 4.37
N GLU A 285 22.46 3.33 3.21
CA GLU A 285 23.83 3.69 2.82
C GLU A 285 24.38 4.87 3.64
N GLU A 286 23.56 5.91 3.84
CA GLU A 286 23.89 7.05 4.69
C GLU A 286 24.12 6.64 6.15
N MET A 287 23.35 5.66 6.67
CA MET A 287 23.55 5.19 8.05
C MET A 287 24.95 4.62 8.27
N VAL A 288 25.53 3.94 7.27
CA VAL A 288 26.84 3.29 7.36
C VAL A 288 27.98 4.28 7.08
N ASN A 289 27.78 5.21 6.14
CA ASN A 289 28.86 6.06 5.65
C ASN A 289 28.97 7.42 6.37
N ALA A 290 27.94 7.86 7.09
CA ALA A 290 27.96 9.18 7.72
C ALA A 290 28.76 9.21 9.04
N GLU A 291 29.64 10.20 9.17
CA GLU A 291 30.48 10.42 10.36
C GLU A 291 29.73 11.08 11.54
N TYR A 292 28.53 11.60 11.31
CA TYR A 292 27.72 12.25 12.33
C TYR A 292 26.23 12.24 11.96
N GLY A 293 25.39 12.57 12.95
CA GLY A 293 23.94 12.69 12.76
C GLY A 293 23.16 11.46 13.23
N VAL A 294 21.84 11.64 13.33
CA VAL A 294 20.94 10.60 13.83
C VAL A 294 20.58 9.62 12.71
N ALA A 295 20.88 8.34 12.88
CA ALA A 295 20.52 7.27 11.96
C ALA A 295 19.12 6.72 12.26
N VAL A 296 18.82 6.40 13.52
CA VAL A 296 17.57 5.76 13.94
C VAL A 296 17.05 6.38 15.23
N LYS A 297 15.75 6.69 15.27
CA LYS A 297 15.03 7.00 16.51
C LYS A 297 14.41 5.72 17.06
N ILE A 298 14.86 5.29 18.24
CA ILE A 298 14.38 4.06 18.88
C ILE A 298 12.96 4.26 19.40
N ARG A 299 12.15 3.22 19.21
CA ARG A 299 10.80 3.14 19.74
C ARG A 299 10.74 2.26 20.96
N HIS A 300 11.18 1.01 20.82
CA HIS A 300 11.30 0.05 21.91
C HIS A 300 12.67 -0.63 21.84
N ARG A 301 13.22 -0.95 23.00
CA ARG A 301 14.45 -1.72 23.14
C ARG A 301 14.29 -2.80 24.19
N ILE A 302 15.05 -3.88 24.05
CA ILE A 302 15.18 -4.87 25.09
C ILE A 302 15.99 -4.23 26.22
N LYS A 303 15.50 -4.30 27.46
CA LYS A 303 16.32 -3.93 28.62
C LYS A 303 17.37 -5.01 28.79
N GLN A 304 18.64 -4.65 28.55
CA GLN A 304 19.81 -5.50 28.68
C GLN A 304 20.68 -5.09 29.86
#